data_AF-A0A6M4H4L8-F1
#
_entry.id   AF-A0A6M4H4L8-F1
#
_cell.length_a   1.000
_cell.length_b   1.000
_cell.length_c   1.000
_cell.angle_alpha   90.00
_cell.angle_beta   90.00
_cell.angle_gamma   90.00
#
_symmetry.space_group_name_H-M   'P 1'
#
loop_
_entity.id
_entity.type
_entity.pdbx_description
1 polymer ?
#
loop_
_entity_poly.entity_id
_entity_poly.type
_entity_poly.pdbx_seq_one_letter_code
_entity_poly.pdbx_strand_id
1 'polypeptide(L)'
;MLELLADGATSRRMAETLGFRDGTMRVYLHQLYRKLGVANRSEAAVWFVNRNRGDLAKAAPAREAKASGDLFGDAAIAEGLYGALGVMSVFVGPCGLVWEVGLRMRGKTMDAALEERRDRTRALWRALLRGDFAFGKHAYDEDLDRTRADPTNAVLLAILLRIGGYSAAAERVSARIQDRRKAGPAPSARETNLLRAVTTAIDGGDLTALSRLASDKASDPTKHVALCALFHVNRASRDHDRARIAANALWTEAGSTRKQLEAMGEKPFAVAAKGETPPLKTTSKEKASSR
;
A
#
# COMPACT_ATOMS: atom_id res chain seq x y z
N MET A 1 28.56 -9.50 -12.66
CA MET A 1 28.44 -8.30 -13.53
C MET A 1 27.05 -7.67 -13.45
N LEU A 2 25.97 -8.40 -13.69
CA LEU A 2 24.59 -7.86 -13.57
C LEU A 2 24.23 -7.44 -12.14
N GLU A 3 24.70 -8.18 -11.13
CA GLU A 3 24.56 -7.81 -9.71
C GLU A 3 25.18 -6.44 -9.41
N LEU A 4 26.47 -6.28 -9.72
CA LEU A 4 27.17 -4.98 -9.58
C LEU A 4 26.49 -3.86 -10.37
N LEU A 5 25.90 -4.18 -11.53
CA LEU A 5 25.17 -3.23 -12.35
C LEU A 5 23.84 -2.80 -11.69
N ALA A 6 23.12 -3.73 -11.08
CA ALA A 6 21.88 -3.50 -10.33
C ALA A 6 22.13 -2.72 -9.02
N ASP A 7 23.30 -2.95 -8.40
CA ASP A 7 23.78 -2.17 -7.24
C ASP A 7 24.31 -0.77 -7.62
N GLY A 8 24.21 -0.38 -8.89
CA GLY A 8 24.58 0.96 -9.37
C GLY A 8 26.08 1.17 -9.58
N ALA A 9 26.92 0.12 -9.61
CA ALA A 9 28.36 0.27 -9.77
C ALA A 9 28.76 0.82 -11.16
N THR A 10 29.57 1.88 -11.21
CA THR A 10 30.03 2.48 -12.47
C THR A 10 30.86 1.51 -13.32
N SER A 11 30.98 1.73 -14.63
CA SER A 11 31.76 0.86 -15.53
C SER A 11 33.21 0.70 -15.06
N ARG A 12 33.81 1.79 -14.57
CA ARG A 12 35.14 1.79 -13.97
C ARG A 12 35.21 0.90 -12.73
N ARG A 13 34.27 1.06 -11.80
CA ARG A 13 34.20 0.25 -10.57
C ARG A 13 33.96 -1.23 -10.88
N MET A 14 33.10 -1.54 -11.85
CA MET A 14 32.89 -2.91 -12.32
C MET A 14 34.15 -3.50 -12.95
N ALA A 15 34.89 -2.70 -13.72
CA ALA A 15 36.14 -3.10 -14.35
C ALA A 15 37.19 -3.42 -13.28
N GLU A 16 37.34 -2.55 -12.28
CA GLU A 16 38.23 -2.77 -11.12
C GLU A 16 37.82 -4.02 -10.32
N THR A 17 36.53 -4.20 -10.04
CA THR A 17 36.03 -5.36 -9.26
C THR A 17 36.21 -6.69 -9.99
N LEU A 18 36.13 -6.69 -11.31
CA LEU A 18 36.19 -7.90 -12.15
C LEU A 18 37.54 -8.11 -12.84
N GLY A 19 38.54 -7.27 -12.57
CA GLY A 19 39.90 -7.39 -13.13
C GLY A 19 40.01 -7.02 -14.62
N PHE A 20 39.11 -6.19 -15.16
CA PHE A 20 39.10 -5.75 -16.55
C PHE A 20 39.58 -4.30 -16.71
N ARG A 21 39.97 -3.91 -17.94
CA ARG A 21 40.17 -2.50 -18.31
C ARG A 21 38.82 -1.82 -18.57
N ASP A 22 38.68 -0.52 -18.25
CA ASP A 22 37.41 0.21 -18.40
C ASP A 22 36.85 0.16 -19.83
N GLY A 23 37.70 0.30 -20.85
CA GLY A 23 37.29 0.18 -22.26
C GLY A 23 36.72 -1.20 -22.60
N THR A 24 37.29 -2.26 -22.04
CA THR A 24 36.83 -3.65 -22.21
C THR A 24 35.48 -3.88 -21.53
N MET A 25 35.26 -3.27 -20.35
CA MET A 25 33.99 -3.37 -19.63
C MET A 25 32.82 -2.80 -20.43
N ARG A 26 33.01 -1.69 -21.17
CA ARG A 26 31.97 -1.10 -22.02
C ARG A 26 31.55 -2.05 -23.16
N VAL A 27 32.51 -2.75 -23.76
CA VAL A 27 32.22 -3.75 -24.81
C VAL A 27 31.43 -4.92 -24.24
N TYR A 28 31.81 -5.43 -23.06
CA TYR A 28 31.06 -6.50 -22.40
C TYR A 28 29.64 -6.08 -22.01
N LEU A 29 29.45 -4.85 -21.53
CA LEU A 29 28.13 -4.31 -21.23
C LEU A 29 27.26 -4.22 -22.49
N HIS A 30 27.83 -3.79 -23.62
CA HIS A 30 27.08 -3.71 -24.88
C HIS A 30 26.68 -5.11 -25.40
N GLN A 31 27.58 -6.09 -25.33
CA GLN A 31 27.26 -7.48 -25.67
C GLN A 31 26.23 -8.08 -24.71
N LEU A 32 26.32 -7.75 -23.42
CA LEU A 32 25.36 -8.16 -22.40
C LEU A 32 23.98 -7.59 -22.72
N TYR A 33 23.85 -6.31 -23.03
CA TYR A 33 22.56 -5.69 -23.39
C TYR A 33 21.93 -6.36 -24.61
N ARG A 34 22.74 -6.65 -25.64
CA ARG A 34 22.28 -7.36 -26.83
C ARG A 34 21.81 -8.79 -26.53
N LYS A 35 22.51 -9.52 -25.64
CA LYS A 35 22.10 -10.87 -25.21
C LYS A 35 20.83 -10.86 -24.37
N LEU A 36 20.60 -9.80 -23.62
CA LEU A 36 19.41 -9.62 -22.77
C LEU A 36 18.21 -9.03 -23.53
N GLY A 37 18.42 -8.50 -24.73
CA GLY A 37 17.39 -7.82 -25.52
C GLY A 37 16.97 -6.46 -24.95
N VAL A 38 17.85 -5.82 -24.17
CA VAL A 38 17.58 -4.53 -23.52
C VAL A 38 18.41 -3.43 -24.19
N ALA A 39 17.87 -2.21 -24.24
CA ALA A 39 18.49 -1.11 -24.98
C ALA A 39 19.57 -0.39 -24.17
N ASN A 40 19.47 -0.40 -22.84
CA ASN A 40 20.33 0.41 -21.98
C ASN A 40 20.59 -0.22 -20.60
N ARG A 41 21.50 0.43 -19.88
CA ARG A 41 21.96 0.02 -18.55
C ARG A 41 20.82 -0.07 -17.53
N SER A 42 19.92 0.90 -17.51
CA SER A 42 18.82 0.95 -16.55
C SER A 42 17.84 -0.20 -16.79
N GLU A 43 17.53 -0.49 -18.05
CA GLU A 43 16.72 -1.66 -18.42
C GLU A 43 17.39 -2.97 -18.06
N ALA A 44 18.72 -3.09 -18.22
CA ALA A 44 19.45 -4.28 -17.80
C ALA A 44 19.39 -4.50 -16.27
N ALA A 45 19.45 -3.42 -15.48
CA ALA A 45 19.30 -3.48 -14.02
C ALA A 45 17.90 -3.95 -13.63
N VAL A 46 16.86 -3.35 -14.23
CA VAL A 46 15.45 -3.70 -13.99
C VAL A 46 15.17 -5.14 -14.44
N TRP A 47 15.69 -5.55 -15.59
CA TRP A 47 15.59 -6.92 -16.10
C TRP A 47 16.15 -7.93 -15.10
N PHE A 48 17.32 -7.64 -14.52
CA PHE A 48 17.96 -8.51 -13.54
C PHE A 48 17.16 -8.63 -12.24
N VAL A 49 16.65 -7.51 -11.71
CA VAL A 49 15.81 -7.50 -10.51
C VAL A 49 14.50 -8.26 -10.72
N ASN A 50 13.86 -8.09 -11.88
CA ASN A 50 12.63 -8.78 -12.23
C ASN A 50 12.85 -10.28 -12.45
N ARG A 51 13.99 -10.66 -13.04
CA ARG A 51 14.36 -12.07 -13.22
C ARG A 51 14.67 -12.75 -11.90
N ASN A 52 15.42 -12.13 -11.00
CA ASN A 52 15.67 -12.70 -9.67
C ASN A 52 14.39 -12.82 -8.84
N ARG A 53 13.44 -11.90 -8.97
CA ARG A 53 12.09 -12.08 -8.41
C ARG A 53 11.36 -13.29 -9.00
N GLY A 54 11.50 -13.53 -10.31
CA GLY A 54 10.90 -14.67 -11.00
C GLY A 54 11.58 -16.01 -10.66
N ASP A 55 12.89 -16.02 -10.47
CA ASP A 55 13.66 -17.23 -10.12
C ASP A 55 13.51 -17.57 -8.62
N LEU A 56 13.35 -16.57 -7.74
CA LEU A 56 12.92 -16.78 -6.35
C LEU A 56 11.48 -17.32 -6.28
N ALA A 57 10.60 -16.92 -7.20
CA ALA A 57 9.26 -17.48 -7.31
C ALA A 57 9.22 -18.90 -7.92
N LYS A 58 10.24 -19.29 -8.70
CA LYS A 58 10.36 -20.64 -9.30
C LYS A 58 11.16 -21.63 -8.46
N ALA A 59 12.05 -21.18 -7.58
CA ALA A 59 12.85 -22.03 -6.70
C ALA A 59 12.13 -22.44 -5.40
N ALA A 60 10.90 -21.95 -5.16
CA ALA A 60 10.04 -22.54 -4.16
C ALA A 60 9.56 -23.91 -4.67
N PRO A 61 9.97 -25.05 -4.06
CA PRO A 61 9.26 -26.29 -4.34
C PRO A 61 7.80 -26.06 -3.97
N ALA A 62 6.89 -26.64 -4.75
CA ALA A 62 5.47 -26.74 -4.47
C ALA A 62 5.27 -27.45 -3.12
N ARG A 63 5.49 -26.73 -2.02
CA ARG A 63 4.87 -27.03 -0.74
C ARG A 63 3.41 -26.69 -0.97
N GLU A 64 2.62 -27.74 -1.10
CA GLU A 64 1.17 -27.68 -0.94
C GLU A 64 0.84 -26.60 0.09
N ALA A 65 0.17 -25.56 -0.39
CA ALA A 65 -0.26 -24.45 0.43
C ALA A 65 -1.30 -24.98 1.42
N LYS A 66 -0.82 -25.51 2.55
CA LYS A 66 -1.60 -25.51 3.77
C LYS A 66 -1.80 -24.05 4.13
N ALA A 67 -3.00 -23.56 3.84
CA ALA A 67 -3.54 -22.37 4.46
C ALA A 67 -3.60 -22.61 5.98
N SER A 68 -2.49 -22.37 6.68
CA SER A 68 -2.48 -22.18 8.12
C SER A 68 -2.24 -20.69 8.38
N GLY A 69 -3.04 -20.11 9.28
CA GLY A 69 -2.91 -18.72 9.72
C GLY A 69 -1.57 -18.38 10.37
N ASP A 70 -0.64 -19.33 10.44
CA ASP A 70 0.68 -19.19 11.05
C ASP A 70 1.72 -18.61 10.07
N LEU A 71 1.52 -18.71 8.74
CA LEU A 71 2.54 -18.33 7.76
C LEU A 71 2.57 -16.84 7.40
N PHE A 72 1.43 -16.13 7.51
CA PHE A 72 1.36 -14.74 7.08
C PHE A 72 2.16 -13.80 8.00
N GLY A 73 2.00 -13.94 9.31
CA GLY A 73 2.69 -13.14 10.30
C GLY A 73 4.20 -13.24 10.15
N ASP A 74 4.73 -14.44 9.92
CA ASP A 74 6.15 -14.67 9.68
C ASP A 74 6.63 -13.98 8.39
N ALA A 75 5.88 -14.11 7.29
CA ALA A 75 6.18 -13.41 6.06
C ALA A 75 6.14 -11.88 6.24
N ALA A 76 5.20 -11.36 7.02
CA ALA A 76 5.09 -9.93 7.31
C ALA A 76 6.27 -9.42 8.15
N ILE A 77 6.80 -10.22 9.08
CA ILE A 77 8.01 -9.86 9.84
C ILE A 77 9.24 -9.82 8.91
N ALA A 78 9.38 -10.81 8.02
CA ALA A 78 10.52 -10.92 7.12
C ALA A 78 10.51 -9.86 6.00
N GLU A 79 9.37 -9.69 5.31
CA GLU A 79 9.27 -8.90 4.07
C GLU A 79 8.50 -7.58 4.26
N GLY A 80 7.82 -7.39 5.39
CA GLY A 80 6.93 -6.26 5.66
C GLY A 80 5.47 -6.51 5.26
N LEU A 81 4.54 -5.78 5.87
CA LEU A 81 3.10 -5.95 5.66
C LEU A 81 2.69 -5.80 4.19
N TYR A 82 3.19 -4.78 3.51
CA TYR A 82 2.81 -4.54 2.11
C TYR A 82 3.25 -5.66 1.17
N GLY A 83 4.47 -6.17 1.36
CA GLY A 83 5.01 -7.29 0.59
C GLY A 83 4.19 -8.57 0.82
N ALA A 84 3.98 -8.91 2.09
CA ALA A 84 3.23 -10.09 2.50
C ALA A 84 1.74 -10.03 2.08
N LEU A 85 1.08 -8.87 2.18
CA LEU A 85 -0.31 -8.70 1.74
C LEU A 85 -0.45 -8.83 0.22
N GLY A 86 0.52 -8.31 -0.53
CA GLY A 86 0.46 -8.23 -1.98
C GLY A 86 -0.87 -7.63 -2.47
N VAL A 87 -1.59 -8.41 -3.29
CA VAL A 87 -2.88 -7.99 -3.86
C VAL A 87 -3.96 -7.80 -2.79
N MET A 88 -3.88 -8.49 -1.65
CA MET A 88 -4.87 -8.34 -0.57
C MET A 88 -4.90 -6.94 0.05
N SER A 89 -3.85 -6.14 -0.16
CA SER A 89 -3.80 -4.75 0.30
C SER A 89 -4.93 -3.86 -0.26
N VAL A 90 -5.57 -4.23 -1.38
CA VAL A 90 -6.69 -3.47 -1.98
C VAL A 90 -7.97 -3.51 -1.14
N PHE A 91 -8.13 -4.53 -0.30
CA PHE A 91 -9.35 -4.74 0.51
C PHE A 91 -9.31 -4.00 1.84
N VAL A 92 -8.12 -3.63 2.32
CA VAL A 92 -7.93 -3.00 3.62
C VAL A 92 -7.52 -1.53 3.51
N GLY A 93 -7.76 -0.82 4.60
CA GLY A 93 -7.45 0.60 4.76
C GLY A 93 -8.45 1.56 4.10
N PRO A 94 -8.20 2.87 4.24
CA PRO A 94 -9.05 3.90 3.66
C PRO A 94 -9.08 3.82 2.12
N CYS A 95 -10.21 4.22 1.53
CA CYS A 95 -10.47 4.22 0.08
C CYS A 95 -10.14 2.89 -0.63
N GLY A 96 -10.27 1.75 0.07
CA GLY A 96 -10.13 0.42 -0.51
C GLY A 96 -11.31 0.00 -1.39
N LEU A 97 -11.33 -1.26 -1.84
CA LEU A 97 -12.31 -1.73 -2.81
C LEU A 97 -13.76 -1.67 -2.31
N VAL A 98 -14.00 -1.91 -1.01
CA VAL A 98 -15.35 -1.75 -0.42
C VAL A 98 -15.86 -0.32 -0.53
N TRP A 99 -14.99 0.65 -0.35
CA TRP A 99 -15.38 2.05 -0.46
C TRP A 99 -15.78 2.40 -1.90
N GLU A 100 -15.03 1.88 -2.87
CA GLU A 100 -15.29 2.08 -4.31
C GLU A 100 -16.62 1.45 -4.73
N VAL A 101 -16.84 0.19 -4.35
CA VAL A 101 -18.11 -0.52 -4.57
C VAL A 101 -19.25 0.22 -3.89
N GLY A 102 -19.06 0.68 -2.65
CA GLY A 102 -20.06 1.47 -1.94
C GLY A 102 -20.39 2.81 -2.61
N LEU A 103 -19.43 3.48 -3.27
CA LEU A 103 -19.72 4.66 -4.08
C LEU A 103 -20.54 4.32 -5.31
N ARG A 104 -20.16 3.26 -6.04
CA ARG A 104 -20.86 2.78 -7.23
C ARG A 104 -22.32 2.41 -6.91
N MET A 105 -22.54 1.70 -5.80
CA MET A 105 -23.88 1.34 -5.32
C MET A 105 -24.75 2.55 -4.96
N ARG A 106 -24.14 3.68 -4.57
CA ARG A 106 -24.84 4.95 -4.33
C ARG A 106 -25.04 5.78 -5.61
N GLY A 107 -24.74 5.21 -6.78
CA GLY A 107 -24.86 5.90 -8.07
C GLY A 107 -23.88 7.07 -8.26
N LYS A 108 -22.84 7.16 -7.43
CA LYS A 108 -21.82 8.22 -7.58
C LYS A 108 -20.77 7.76 -8.59
N THR A 109 -20.51 8.60 -9.58
CA THR A 109 -19.42 8.41 -10.54
C THR A 109 -18.10 8.93 -9.94
N MET A 110 -16.99 8.30 -10.31
CA MET A 110 -15.66 8.82 -9.96
C MET A 110 -15.35 10.00 -10.89
N ASP A 111 -15.31 11.20 -10.32
CA ASP A 111 -14.76 12.38 -11.01
C ASP A 111 -13.24 12.49 -10.75
N ALA A 112 -12.57 13.31 -11.56
CA ALA A 112 -11.11 13.45 -11.49
C ALA A 112 -10.62 13.94 -10.11
N ALA A 113 -11.38 14.80 -9.43
CA ALA A 113 -11.00 15.31 -8.11
C ALA A 113 -11.13 14.24 -7.02
N LEU A 114 -12.15 13.39 -7.10
CA LEU A 114 -12.38 12.27 -6.20
C LEU A 114 -11.34 11.17 -6.40
N GLU A 115 -10.95 10.90 -7.65
CA GLU A 115 -9.86 9.98 -7.99
C GLU A 115 -8.52 10.48 -7.44
N GLU A 116 -8.18 11.74 -7.69
CA GLU A 116 -6.94 12.33 -7.19
C GLU A 116 -6.87 12.27 -5.66
N ARG A 117 -7.98 12.59 -4.98
CA ARG A 117 -8.06 12.47 -3.52
C ARG A 117 -7.85 11.03 -3.05
N ARG A 118 -8.52 10.06 -3.69
CA ARG A 118 -8.36 8.62 -3.39
C ARG A 118 -6.91 8.20 -3.56
N ASP A 119 -6.28 8.59 -4.65
CA ASP A 119 -4.91 8.17 -4.97
C ASP A 119 -3.91 8.68 -3.93
N ARG A 120 -4.08 9.92 -3.46
CA ARG A 120 -3.30 10.45 -2.32
C ARG A 120 -3.53 9.67 -1.04
N THR A 121 -4.78 9.39 -0.67
CA THR A 121 -5.10 8.59 0.51
C THR A 121 -4.50 7.19 0.42
N ARG A 122 -4.58 6.56 -0.75
CA ARG A 122 -3.99 5.24 -1.00
C ARG A 122 -2.47 5.27 -1.01
N ALA A 123 -1.84 6.35 -1.46
CA ALA A 123 -0.39 6.52 -1.39
C ALA A 123 0.09 6.55 0.06
N LEU A 124 -0.53 7.36 0.93
CA LEU A 124 -0.24 7.40 2.36
C LEU A 124 -0.49 6.06 3.04
N TRP A 125 -1.60 5.40 2.74
CA TRP A 125 -1.89 4.08 3.28
C TRP A 125 -0.84 3.03 2.86
N ARG A 126 -0.43 3.02 1.59
CA ARG A 126 0.62 2.12 1.09
C ARG A 126 1.97 2.41 1.73
N ALA A 127 2.31 3.69 1.93
CA ALA A 127 3.52 4.08 2.65
C ALA A 127 3.48 3.53 4.09
N LEU A 128 2.34 3.63 4.76
CA LEU A 128 2.16 3.11 6.11
C LEU A 128 2.31 1.58 6.14
N LEU A 129 1.69 0.85 5.21
CA LEU A 129 1.86 -0.61 5.09
C LEU A 129 3.31 -1.02 4.81
N ARG A 130 4.07 -0.21 4.07
CA ARG A 130 5.48 -0.46 3.78
C ARG A 130 6.41 -0.12 4.94
N GLY A 131 5.96 0.72 5.88
CA GLY A 131 6.85 1.37 6.84
C GLY A 131 7.76 2.42 6.18
N ASP A 132 7.33 2.99 5.05
CA ASP A 132 8.04 4.05 4.35
C ASP A 132 7.71 5.41 4.99
N PHE A 133 8.33 5.68 6.13
CA PHE A 133 8.09 6.92 6.87
C PHE A 133 8.75 8.14 6.22
N ALA A 134 9.77 7.93 5.37
CA ALA A 134 10.40 8.99 4.59
C ALA A 134 9.41 9.59 3.58
N PHE A 135 8.55 8.78 2.97
CA PHE A 135 7.44 9.27 2.16
C PHE A 135 6.54 10.24 2.94
N GLY A 136 6.21 9.91 4.19
CA GLY A 136 5.44 10.80 5.07
C GLY A 136 6.14 12.13 5.30
N LYS A 137 7.46 12.12 5.53
CA LYS A 137 8.25 13.35 5.68
C LYS A 137 8.27 14.19 4.40
N HIS A 138 8.44 13.56 3.26
CA HIS A 138 8.41 14.24 1.96
C HIS A 138 7.04 14.86 1.69
N ALA A 139 5.94 14.14 1.95
CA ALA A 139 4.58 14.68 1.83
C ALA A 139 4.34 15.87 2.77
N TYR A 140 4.95 15.87 3.96
CA TYR A 140 4.90 16.99 4.89
C TYR A 140 5.71 18.21 4.42
N ASP A 141 6.84 18.01 3.75
CA ASP A 141 7.69 19.13 3.32
C ASP A 141 7.18 19.77 2.02
N GLU A 142 6.73 18.96 1.06
CA GLU A 142 6.44 19.43 -0.29
C GLU A 142 4.96 19.60 -0.59
N ASP A 143 4.08 18.81 0.05
CA ASP A 143 2.67 18.71 -0.34
C ASP A 143 1.70 18.79 0.84
N LEU A 144 2.12 19.45 1.93
CA LEU A 144 1.35 19.50 3.17
C LEU A 144 -0.06 20.05 2.97
N ASP A 145 -0.19 21.11 2.19
CA ASP A 145 -1.43 21.84 2.01
C ASP A 145 -2.47 21.02 1.23
N ARG A 146 -2.04 20.27 0.20
CA ARG A 146 -2.93 19.37 -0.55
C ARG A 146 -3.19 18.08 0.20
N THR A 147 -2.19 17.58 0.93
CA THR A 147 -2.34 16.38 1.76
C THR A 147 -3.36 16.61 2.86
N ARG A 148 -3.29 17.74 3.55
CA ARG A 148 -4.21 18.07 4.66
C ARG A 148 -5.62 18.52 4.22
N ALA A 149 -5.84 18.75 2.93
CA ALA A 149 -7.15 19.17 2.43
C ALA A 149 -8.24 18.12 2.73
N ASP A 150 -7.83 16.87 2.87
CA ASP A 150 -8.66 15.77 3.35
C ASP A 150 -8.28 15.38 4.79
N PRO A 151 -9.26 15.24 5.70
CA PRO A 151 -8.97 14.93 7.11
C PRO A 151 -8.36 13.55 7.30
N THR A 152 -8.76 12.55 6.51
CA THR A 152 -8.22 11.19 6.61
C THR A 152 -6.74 11.19 6.21
N ASN A 153 -6.38 11.95 5.17
CA ASN A 153 -4.98 12.13 4.78
C ASN A 153 -4.14 12.82 5.87
N ALA A 154 -4.68 13.86 6.51
CA ALA A 154 -3.99 14.53 7.61
C ALA A 154 -3.72 13.58 8.78
N VAL A 155 -4.68 12.72 9.13
CA VAL A 155 -4.54 11.71 10.19
C VAL A 155 -3.52 10.64 9.81
N LEU A 156 -3.59 10.09 8.59
CA LEU A 156 -2.60 9.13 8.10
C LEU A 156 -1.18 9.70 8.08
N LEU A 157 -1.03 10.95 7.64
CA LEU A 157 0.25 11.65 7.63
C LEU A 157 0.80 11.84 9.05
N ALA A 158 -0.03 12.27 9.99
CA ALA A 158 0.39 12.43 11.39
C ALA A 158 0.85 11.09 12.01
N ILE A 159 0.14 9.99 11.72
CA ILE A 159 0.50 8.64 12.17
C ILE A 159 1.82 8.19 11.54
N LEU A 160 2.00 8.37 10.23
CA LEU A 160 3.24 8.05 9.51
C LEU A 160 4.45 8.79 10.11
N LEU A 161 4.31 10.10 10.29
CA LEU A 161 5.36 10.94 10.86
C LEU A 161 5.71 10.51 12.29
N ARG A 162 4.70 10.18 13.11
CA ARG A 162 4.91 9.76 14.50
C ARG A 162 5.66 8.44 14.58
N ILE A 163 5.19 7.41 13.87
CA ILE A 163 5.85 6.09 13.86
C ILE A 163 7.28 6.21 13.29
N GLY A 164 7.48 7.10 12.31
CA GLY A 164 8.79 7.39 11.74
C GLY A 164 9.76 8.20 12.62
N GLY A 165 9.35 8.62 13.83
CA GLY A 165 10.18 9.42 14.72
C GLY A 165 10.26 10.92 14.36
N TYR A 166 9.46 11.39 13.41
CA TYR A 166 9.37 12.82 13.05
C TYR A 166 8.42 13.57 13.98
N SER A 167 8.61 13.47 15.30
CA SER A 167 7.66 13.92 16.33
C SER A 167 7.28 15.40 16.19
N ALA A 168 8.24 16.29 15.90
CA ALA A 168 7.95 17.72 15.71
C ALA A 168 7.08 18.03 14.47
N ALA A 169 7.21 17.23 13.40
CA ALA A 169 6.33 17.35 12.23
C ALA A 169 4.96 16.77 12.55
N ALA A 170 4.90 15.61 13.21
CA ALA A 170 3.66 14.99 13.65
C ALA A 170 2.84 15.90 14.57
N GLU A 171 3.47 16.55 15.55
CA GLU A 171 2.81 17.51 16.44
C GLU A 171 2.22 18.71 15.68
N ARG A 172 2.95 19.26 14.71
CA ARG A 172 2.47 20.38 13.90
C ARG A 172 1.25 19.99 13.06
N VAL A 173 1.21 18.77 12.53
CA VAL A 173 0.04 18.25 11.81
C VAL A 173 -1.11 18.02 12.79
N SER A 174 -0.87 17.34 13.92
CA SER A 174 -1.89 17.02 14.93
C SER A 174 -2.53 18.27 15.57
N ALA A 175 -1.73 19.25 15.96
CA ALA A 175 -2.23 20.49 16.57
C ALA A 175 -3.17 21.26 15.61
N ARG A 176 -2.87 21.21 14.31
CA ARG A 176 -3.67 21.92 13.29
C ARG A 176 -4.92 21.16 12.88
N ILE A 177 -4.93 19.83 13.00
CA ILE A 177 -6.15 19.01 12.90
C ILE A 177 -7.13 19.37 14.02
N GLN A 178 -6.63 19.69 15.22
CA GLN A 178 -7.44 20.03 16.38
C GLN A 178 -7.93 21.50 16.38
N ASP A 179 -7.27 22.39 15.62
CA ASP A 179 -7.67 23.79 15.48
C ASP A 179 -8.89 23.96 14.57
N ARG A 180 -10.07 23.89 15.19
CA ARG A 180 -11.38 24.06 14.55
C ARG A 180 -11.60 25.41 13.84
N ARG A 181 -10.76 26.43 14.08
CA ARG A 181 -10.93 27.77 13.49
C ARG A 181 -10.23 27.95 12.14
N LYS A 182 -9.34 27.04 11.74
CA LYS A 182 -8.49 27.19 10.55
C LYS A 182 -8.48 25.98 9.58
N ALA A 183 -9.27 24.95 9.85
CA ALA A 183 -9.25 23.70 9.09
C ALA A 183 -10.48 23.56 8.18
N GLY A 184 -10.32 22.85 7.07
CA GLY A 184 -11.42 22.38 6.23
C GLY A 184 -12.29 21.33 6.94
N PRO A 185 -12.73 20.25 6.26
CA PRO A 185 -13.55 19.23 6.90
C PRO A 185 -12.83 18.62 8.12
N ALA A 186 -13.52 18.55 9.26
CA ALA A 186 -12.97 17.97 10.48
C ALA A 186 -12.89 16.44 10.39
N PRO A 187 -11.87 15.80 10.99
CA PRO A 187 -11.81 14.34 11.09
C PRO A 187 -12.96 13.80 11.93
N SER A 188 -13.31 12.55 11.67
CA SER A 188 -14.29 11.82 12.47
C SER A 188 -13.80 11.61 13.91
N ALA A 189 -14.75 11.35 14.82
CA ALA A 189 -14.42 11.02 16.21
C ALA A 189 -13.53 9.77 16.32
N ARG A 190 -13.75 8.76 15.45
CA ARG A 190 -12.90 7.56 15.40
C ARG A 190 -11.48 7.86 14.94
N GLU A 191 -11.30 8.68 13.92
CA GLU A 191 -9.97 9.10 13.46
C GLU A 191 -9.22 9.92 14.52
N THR A 192 -9.93 10.79 15.22
CA THR A 192 -9.35 11.58 16.33
C THR A 192 -8.91 10.66 17.48
N ASN A 193 -9.73 9.66 17.82
CA ASN A 193 -9.40 8.67 18.85
C ASN A 193 -8.22 7.78 18.41
N LEU A 194 -8.17 7.39 17.14
CA LEU A 194 -7.05 6.64 16.56
C LEU A 194 -5.74 7.43 16.67
N LEU A 195 -5.73 8.68 16.24
CA LEU A 195 -4.55 9.55 16.31
C LEU A 195 -4.06 9.68 17.75
N ARG A 196 -4.97 9.89 18.71
CA ARG A 196 -4.63 9.94 20.13
C ARG A 196 -4.04 8.62 20.62
N ALA A 197 -4.68 7.50 20.31
CA ALA A 197 -4.24 6.18 20.74
C ALA A 197 -2.85 5.83 20.21
N VAL A 198 -2.55 6.15 18.94
CA VAL A 198 -1.21 5.97 18.35
C VAL A 198 -0.19 6.87 19.03
N THR A 199 -0.53 8.14 19.30
CA THR A 199 0.36 9.08 19.98
C THR A 199 0.70 8.58 21.38
N THR A 200 -0.30 8.19 22.18
CA THR A 200 -0.10 7.62 23.52
C THR A 200 0.72 6.33 23.49
N ALA A 201 0.50 5.46 22.49
CA ALA A 201 1.27 4.22 22.34
C ALA A 201 2.75 4.47 22.05
N ILE A 202 3.07 5.49 21.24
CA ILE A 202 4.45 5.77 20.83
C ILE A 202 5.17 6.61 21.88
N ASP A 203 4.53 7.65 22.41
CA ASP A 203 5.17 8.59 23.33
C ASP A 203 5.13 8.10 24.78
N GLY A 204 4.05 7.39 25.17
CA GLY A 204 3.83 6.91 26.53
C GLY A 204 3.97 5.40 26.72
N GLY A 205 4.14 4.63 25.64
CA GLY A 205 4.27 3.17 25.68
C GLY A 205 2.97 2.40 25.99
N ASP A 206 1.84 3.09 26.19
CA ASP A 206 0.56 2.45 26.49
C ASP A 206 -0.19 2.07 25.21
N LEU A 207 -0.20 0.77 24.91
CA LEU A 207 -0.86 0.18 23.75
C LEU A 207 -2.35 -0.12 23.96
N THR A 208 -2.91 0.12 25.14
CA THR A 208 -4.26 -0.36 25.52
C THR A 208 -5.35 0.24 24.63
N ALA A 209 -5.33 1.56 24.45
CA ALA A 209 -6.31 2.25 23.61
C ALA A 209 -6.20 1.82 22.14
N LEU A 210 -4.97 1.63 21.65
CA LEU A 210 -4.70 1.22 20.27
C LEU A 210 -5.13 -0.24 20.03
N SER A 211 -4.86 -1.13 20.99
CA SER A 211 -5.26 -2.54 20.97
C SER A 211 -6.78 -2.69 21.00
N ARG A 212 -7.48 -1.82 21.74
CA ARG A 212 -8.94 -1.79 21.78
C ARG A 212 -9.54 -1.40 20.42
N LEU A 213 -8.97 -0.41 19.74
CA LEU A 213 -9.40 -0.03 18.38
C LEU A 213 -9.15 -1.15 17.37
N ALA A 214 -8.00 -1.82 17.46
CA ALA A 214 -7.66 -2.95 16.60
C ALA A 214 -8.56 -4.19 16.83
N SER A 215 -9.18 -4.29 18.01
CA SER A 215 -10.08 -5.38 18.37
C SER A 215 -11.57 -5.05 18.15
N ASP A 216 -11.90 -3.89 17.55
CA ASP A 216 -13.30 -3.51 17.28
C ASP A 216 -13.96 -4.57 16.37
N LYS A 217 -15.22 -4.90 16.65
CA LYS A 217 -15.99 -5.87 15.86
C LYS A 217 -16.34 -5.32 14.49
N ALA A 218 -16.54 -4.00 14.39
CA ALA A 218 -16.80 -3.36 13.12
C ALA A 218 -15.52 -3.36 12.26
N SER A 219 -15.60 -3.97 11.08
CA SER A 219 -14.55 -3.83 10.06
C SER A 219 -14.63 -2.43 9.48
N ASP A 220 -13.66 -1.58 9.81
CA ASP A 220 -13.59 -0.21 9.30
C ASP A 220 -12.14 0.22 9.00
N PRO A 221 -11.94 1.29 8.21
CA PRO A 221 -10.61 1.77 7.88
C PRO A 221 -9.74 2.13 9.09
N THR A 222 -10.34 2.58 10.21
CA THR A 222 -9.60 2.97 11.41
C THR A 222 -9.05 1.75 12.16
N LYS A 223 -9.79 0.64 12.19
CA LYS A 223 -9.31 -0.66 12.66
C LYS A 223 -8.11 -1.14 11.85
N HIS A 224 -8.17 -1.04 10.52
CA HIS A 224 -7.06 -1.43 9.64
C HIS A 224 -5.79 -0.60 9.91
N VAL A 225 -5.95 0.72 10.10
CA VAL A 225 -4.83 1.60 10.46
C VAL A 225 -4.30 1.28 11.85
N ALA A 226 -5.16 0.99 12.83
CA ALA A 226 -4.76 0.58 14.17
C ALA A 226 -3.93 -0.72 14.16
N LEU A 227 -4.37 -1.73 13.41
CA LEU A 227 -3.64 -2.99 13.23
C LEU A 227 -2.27 -2.78 12.59
N CYS A 228 -2.20 -1.93 11.55
CA CYS A 228 -0.93 -1.58 10.92
C CYS A 228 0.01 -0.82 11.87
N ALA A 229 -0.53 0.11 12.67
CA ALA A 229 0.25 0.84 13.67
C ALA A 229 0.78 -0.11 14.76
N LEU A 230 -0.05 -1.02 15.28
CA LEU A 230 0.38 -2.04 16.25
C LEU A 230 1.49 -2.91 15.70
N PHE A 231 1.40 -3.34 14.43
CA PHE A 231 2.46 -4.10 13.80
C PHE A 231 3.80 -3.35 13.88
N HIS A 232 3.84 -2.09 13.45
CA HIS A 232 5.08 -1.32 13.42
C HIS A 232 5.61 -0.99 14.82
N VAL A 233 4.74 -0.64 15.75
CA VAL A 233 5.14 -0.33 17.13
C VAL A 233 5.70 -1.58 17.82
N ASN A 234 5.02 -2.72 17.74
CA ASN A 234 5.53 -3.97 18.34
C ASN A 234 6.80 -4.46 17.64
N ARG A 235 6.90 -4.31 16.31
CA ARG A 235 8.11 -4.64 15.55
C ARG A 235 9.30 -3.76 15.97
N ALA A 236 9.09 -2.47 16.17
CA ALA A 236 10.14 -1.55 16.65
C ALA A 236 10.61 -1.91 18.06
N SER A 237 9.68 -2.33 18.93
CA SER A 237 9.97 -2.84 20.28
C SER A 237 10.51 -4.27 20.33
N ARG A 238 10.75 -4.91 19.17
CA ARG A 238 11.21 -6.31 19.03
C ARG A 238 10.26 -7.36 19.63
N ASP A 239 9.01 -6.99 19.89
CA ASP A 239 7.95 -7.93 20.25
C ASP A 239 7.35 -8.52 18.96
N HIS A 240 8.09 -9.48 18.39
CA HIS A 240 7.71 -10.11 17.12
C HIS A 240 6.43 -10.92 17.24
N ASP A 241 6.13 -11.49 18.41
CA ASP A 241 4.91 -12.28 18.62
C ASP A 241 3.67 -11.39 18.49
N ARG A 242 3.65 -10.23 19.18
CA ARG A 242 2.54 -9.28 19.05
C ARG A 242 2.45 -8.65 17.67
N ALA A 243 3.59 -8.39 17.03
CA ALA A 243 3.60 -7.92 15.65
C ALA A 243 2.99 -8.97 14.68
N ARG A 244 3.31 -10.26 14.83
CA ARG A 244 2.68 -11.34 14.03
C ARG A 244 1.18 -11.40 14.26
N ILE A 245 0.72 -11.28 15.50
CA ILE A 245 -0.72 -11.26 15.83
C ILE A 245 -1.43 -10.12 15.10
N ALA A 246 -0.88 -8.90 15.15
CA ALA A 246 -1.45 -7.75 14.44
C ALA A 246 -1.47 -7.94 12.91
N ALA A 247 -0.42 -8.52 12.34
CA ALA A 247 -0.33 -8.86 10.92
C ALA A 247 -1.41 -9.88 10.52
N ASN A 248 -1.52 -11.00 11.25
CA ASN A 248 -2.51 -12.04 11.01
C ASN A 248 -3.95 -11.53 11.13
N ALA A 249 -4.21 -10.64 12.09
CA ALA A 249 -5.51 -9.99 12.22
C ALA A 249 -5.83 -9.10 11.00
N LEU A 250 -4.86 -8.34 10.49
CA LEU A 250 -5.04 -7.54 9.29
C LEU A 250 -5.29 -8.40 8.04
N TRP A 251 -4.61 -9.53 7.91
CA TRP A 251 -4.88 -10.52 6.85
C TRP A 251 -6.29 -11.08 6.95
N THR A 252 -6.74 -11.40 8.16
CA THR A 252 -8.10 -11.92 8.42
C THR A 252 -9.16 -10.90 8.04
N GLU A 253 -8.95 -9.62 8.36
CA GLU A 253 -9.82 -8.52 7.91
C GLU A 253 -9.86 -8.44 6.38
N ALA A 254 -8.71 -8.45 5.71
CA ALA A 254 -8.64 -8.42 4.24
C ALA A 254 -9.41 -9.57 3.59
N GLY A 255 -9.27 -10.78 4.14
CA GLY A 255 -10.00 -11.97 3.69
C GLY A 255 -11.51 -11.87 3.92
N SER A 256 -11.92 -11.32 5.08
CA SER A 256 -13.34 -11.12 5.42
C SER A 256 -13.98 -10.07 4.51
N THR A 257 -13.28 -8.97 4.25
CA THR A 257 -13.69 -7.94 3.31
C THR A 257 -13.84 -8.48 1.88
N ARG A 258 -12.90 -9.31 1.41
CA ARG A 258 -13.01 -9.96 0.10
C ARG A 258 -14.27 -10.84 0.02
N LYS A 259 -14.51 -11.68 1.03
CA LYS A 259 -15.71 -12.54 1.08
C LYS A 259 -17.00 -11.72 1.08
N GLN A 260 -17.02 -10.60 1.80
CA GLN A 260 -18.17 -9.69 1.82
C GLN A 260 -18.44 -9.13 0.42
N LEU A 261 -17.41 -8.70 -0.30
CA LEU A 261 -17.55 -8.21 -1.68
C LEU A 261 -18.03 -9.30 -2.65
N GLU A 262 -17.51 -10.52 -2.51
CA GLU A 262 -17.98 -11.67 -3.28
C GLU A 262 -19.46 -11.98 -3.03
N ALA A 263 -19.90 -11.89 -1.77
CA ALA A 263 -21.32 -12.03 -1.41
C ALA A 263 -22.20 -10.89 -1.97
N MET A 264 -21.61 -9.71 -2.21
CA MET A 264 -22.26 -8.59 -2.90
C MET A 264 -22.27 -8.74 -4.44
N GLY A 265 -21.73 -9.84 -4.97
CA GLY A 265 -21.66 -10.12 -6.41
C GLY A 265 -20.45 -9.51 -7.12
N GLU A 266 -19.56 -8.83 -6.40
CA GLU A 266 -18.32 -8.30 -6.97
C GLU A 266 -17.30 -9.44 -7.11
N LYS A 267 -16.59 -9.49 -8.24
CA LYS A 267 -15.51 -10.46 -8.48
C LYS A 267 -14.19 -9.72 -8.66
N PRO A 268 -13.50 -9.34 -7.56
CA PRO A 268 -12.30 -8.48 -7.61
C PRO A 268 -11.15 -9.01 -8.46
N PHE A 269 -11.09 -10.34 -8.64
CA PHE A 269 -10.03 -11.03 -9.38
C PHE A 269 -10.54 -11.88 -10.53
N ALA A 270 -11.82 -11.71 -10.93
CA ALA A 270 -12.22 -12.30 -12.20
C ALA A 270 -11.40 -11.64 -13.29
N VAL A 271 -10.49 -12.42 -13.90
CA VAL A 271 -9.92 -12.09 -15.20
C VAL A 271 -11.12 -11.72 -16.05
N ALA A 272 -11.13 -10.49 -16.57
CA ALA A 272 -12.14 -10.07 -17.52
C ALA A 272 -12.16 -11.14 -18.63
N ALA A 273 -13.15 -12.02 -18.59
CA ALA A 273 -13.44 -12.89 -19.70
C ALA A 273 -13.75 -11.93 -20.84
N LYS A 274 -12.78 -11.77 -21.75
CA LYS A 274 -12.98 -11.03 -22.98
C LYS A 274 -14.24 -11.56 -23.64
N GLY A 275 -15.20 -10.66 -23.86
CA GLY A 275 -16.31 -10.90 -24.78
C GLY A 275 -17.68 -10.97 -24.14
N GLU A 276 -18.12 -9.90 -23.48
CA GLU A 276 -19.54 -9.54 -23.51
C GLU A 276 -19.63 -8.01 -23.66
N THR A 277 -19.58 -7.57 -24.92
CA THR A 277 -20.12 -6.27 -25.31
C THR A 277 -21.59 -6.21 -24.88
N PRO A 278 -22.00 -5.21 -24.08
CA PRO A 278 -23.41 -5.03 -23.77
C PRO A 278 -24.19 -4.78 -25.07
N PRO A 279 -25.38 -5.38 -25.28
CA PRO A 279 -26.18 -5.04 -26.45
C PRO A 279 -26.58 -3.57 -26.36
N LEU A 280 -26.21 -2.81 -27.38
CA LEU A 280 -26.75 -1.48 -27.63
C LEU A 280 -28.27 -1.58 -27.62
N LYS A 281 -28.90 -0.95 -26.62
CA LYS A 281 -30.34 -0.70 -26.61
C LYS A 281 -30.66 0.26 -27.75
N THR A 282 -30.96 -0.26 -28.93
CA THR A 282 -31.69 0.50 -29.95
C THR A 282 -33.14 0.51 -29.52
N THR A 283 -33.60 1.69 -29.12
CA THR A 283 -34.98 1.99 -28.77
C THR A 283 -35.91 1.74 -29.95
N SER A 284 -36.72 0.69 -29.86
CA SER A 284 -37.94 0.57 -30.64
C SER A 284 -39.01 1.48 -30.04
N LYS A 285 -39.29 2.60 -30.72
CA LYS A 285 -40.62 3.23 -30.77
C LYS A 285 -41.02 3.22 -32.25
N GLU A 286 -41.95 2.35 -32.63
CA GLU A 286 -43.39 2.65 -32.72
C GLU A 286 -43.70 3.27 -34.10
N LYS A 287 -43.96 2.43 -35.10
CA LYS A 287 -45.28 2.09 -35.66
C LYS A 287 -46.07 3.27 -36.25
N ALA A 288 -46.33 3.08 -37.55
CA ALA A 288 -47.57 3.37 -38.29
C ALA A 288 -47.80 4.79 -38.84
N SER A 289 -47.85 4.84 -40.19
CA SER A 289 -48.94 5.39 -41.02
C SER A 289 -48.35 5.85 -42.36
N SER A 290 -48.89 5.66 -43.55
CA SER A 290 -49.92 4.81 -44.16
C SER A 290 -49.91 5.18 -45.65
N ARG A 291 -50.24 4.22 -46.52
CA ARG A 291 -50.66 4.37 -47.93
C ARG A 291 -49.61 4.72 -48.98
#